data_AF-A0A740TTF0-F1
#
_entry.id   AF-A0A740TTF0-F1
#
_cell.length_a   1.000
_cell.length_b   1.000
_cell.length_c   1.000
_cell.angle_alpha   90.00
_cell.angle_beta   90.00
_cell.angle_gamma   90.00
#
_symmetry.space_group_name_H-M   'P 1'
#
loop_
_entity.id
_entity.type
_entity.pdbx_description
1 polymer ?
#
loop_
_entity_poly.entity_id
_entity_poly.type
_entity_poly.pdbx_seq_one_letter_code
_entity_poly.pdbx_strand_id
1 'polypeptide(L)'
;MRILSFYTTKTFKLIMEFENSDYRILDFKKVDGITKDLNIDLFRSAKLEEDTGNIRWENGINFDPACLYEASDDLDEVVKRQKKRVKPRKVTRLPDNYKSKITIENEKLIKLIRGD
;
A
#
# COMPACT_ATOMS: atom_id res chain seq x y z
N MET A 1 1.90 -0.50 -26.70
CA MET A 1 1.70 -0.37 -25.24
C MET A 1 2.71 0.59 -24.70
N ARG A 2 2.24 1.80 -24.39
CA ARG A 2 3.07 2.89 -23.86
C ARG A 2 2.54 3.34 -22.51
N ILE A 3 3.46 3.66 -21.59
CA ILE A 3 3.14 4.27 -20.30
C ILE A 3 3.02 5.78 -20.52
N LEU A 4 1.87 6.34 -20.14
CA LEU A 4 1.61 7.78 -20.19
C LEU A 4 2.12 8.48 -18.93
N SER A 5 1.88 7.87 -17.78
CA SER A 5 2.28 8.38 -16.48
C SER A 5 2.52 7.23 -15.51
N PHE A 6 3.29 7.49 -14.46
CA PHE A 6 3.46 6.53 -13.38
C PHE A 6 3.61 7.24 -12.03
N TYR A 7 3.37 6.50 -10.96
CA TYR A 7 3.51 6.97 -9.59
C TYR A 7 4.17 5.91 -8.71
N THR A 8 5.27 6.29 -8.07
CA THR A 8 5.99 5.44 -7.11
C THR A 8 5.49 5.66 -5.69
N THR A 9 5.09 4.59 -5.00
CA THR A 9 4.63 4.64 -3.61
C THR A 9 5.77 4.38 -2.61
N LYS A 10 5.54 4.71 -1.33
CA LYS A 10 6.48 4.40 -0.23
C LYS A 10 6.64 2.89 0.03
N THR A 11 5.79 2.06 -0.56
CA THR A 11 5.72 0.61 -0.30
C THR A 11 6.35 -0.22 -1.40
N PHE A 12 7.18 0.36 -2.28
CA PHE A 12 7.74 -0.30 -3.48
C PHE A 12 6.67 -0.75 -4.48
N LYS A 13 5.52 -0.06 -4.49
CA LYS A 13 4.50 -0.25 -5.53
C LYS A 13 4.61 0.85 -6.56
N LEU A 14 4.51 0.44 -7.81
CA LEU A 14 4.50 1.30 -8.98
C LEU A 14 3.09 1.26 -9.57
N ILE A 15 2.43 2.42 -9.62
CA ILE A 15 1.14 2.59 -10.29
C ILE A 15 1.46 3.17 -11.67
N MET A 16 0.91 2.58 -12.72
CA MET A 16 1.19 2.97 -14.10
C MET A 16 -0.12 3.20 -14.83
N GLU A 17 -0.15 4.25 -15.62
CA GLU A 17 -1.23 4.58 -16.54
C GLU A 17 -0.76 4.28 -17.97
N PHE A 18 -1.49 3.44 -18.67
CA PHE A 18 -1.19 3.07 -20.04
C PHE A 18 -2.09 3.82 -21.03
N GLU A 19 -1.64 3.90 -22.29
CA GLU A 19 -2.36 4.56 -23.39
C GLU A 19 -3.81 4.08 -23.60
N ASN A 20 -4.11 2.84 -23.19
CA ASN A 20 -5.44 2.24 -23.26
C ASN A 20 -6.41 2.71 -22.16
N SER A 21 -6.03 3.72 -21.35
CA SER A 21 -6.73 4.13 -20.12
C SER A 21 -6.73 3.05 -19.02
N ASP A 22 -5.85 2.06 -19.14
CA ASP A 22 -5.68 1.00 -18.14
C ASP A 22 -4.73 1.47 -17.04
N TYR A 23 -5.19 1.35 -15.79
CA TYR A 23 -4.34 1.53 -14.63
C TYR A 23 -3.88 0.18 -14.11
N ARG A 24 -2.57 0.00 -14.03
CA ARG A 24 -1.97 -1.21 -13.44
C ARG A 24 -1.11 -0.89 -12.24
N ILE A 25 -0.98 -1.87 -11.37
CA ILE A 25 -0.14 -1.79 -10.18
C ILE A 25 0.84 -2.96 -10.15
N LEU A 26 2.12 -2.62 -10.02
CA LEU A 26 3.20 -3.57 -9.85
C LEU A 26 3.75 -3.47 -8.43
N ASP A 27 3.86 -4.60 -7.74
CA ASP A 27 4.52 -4.68 -6.44
C ASP A 27 5.92 -5.26 -6.62
N PHE A 28 6.95 -4.40 -6.59
CA PHE A 28 8.32 -4.82 -6.81
C PHE A 28 8.80 -5.81 -5.74
N LYS A 29 8.19 -5.83 -4.54
CA LYS A 29 8.51 -6.84 -3.52
C LYS A 29 8.18 -8.26 -3.92
N LYS A 30 7.26 -8.45 -4.87
CA LYS A 30 6.88 -9.76 -5.38
C LYS A 30 7.69 -10.18 -6.60
N VAL A 31 8.42 -9.25 -7.22
CA VAL A 31 9.21 -9.55 -8.40
C VAL A 31 10.61 -9.95 -7.94
N ASP A 32 10.86 -11.26 -7.97
CA ASP A 32 12.16 -11.82 -7.59
C ASP A 32 13.28 -11.28 -8.49
N GLY A 33 14.39 -10.89 -7.87
CA GLY A 33 15.60 -10.44 -8.56
C GLY A 33 15.75 -8.92 -8.74
N ILE A 34 14.66 -8.15 -8.80
CA ILE A 34 14.73 -6.69 -9.03
C ILE A 34 14.97 -5.91 -7.73
N THR A 35 14.55 -6.47 -6.60
CA THR A 35 14.53 -5.77 -5.30
C THR A 35 15.86 -5.76 -4.55
N LYS A 36 16.85 -6.56 -4.95
CA LYS A 36 18.10 -6.69 -4.18
C LYS A 36 18.91 -5.40 -4.13
N ASP A 37 18.85 -4.58 -5.18
CA ASP A 37 19.62 -3.34 -5.28
C ASP A 37 18.74 -2.08 -5.26
N LEU A 38 17.43 -2.24 -5.03
CA LEU A 38 16.47 -1.14 -5.10
C LEU A 38 16.21 -0.56 -3.70
N ASN A 39 16.96 0.50 -3.34
CA ASN A 39 16.60 1.33 -2.18
C ASN A 39 15.32 2.15 -2.46
N ILE A 40 14.60 2.59 -1.44
CA ILE A 40 13.37 3.40 -1.58
C ILE A 40 13.64 4.75 -2.25
N ASP A 41 14.80 5.36 -2.01
CA ASP A 41 15.19 6.63 -2.62
C ASP A 41 15.44 6.45 -4.11
N LEU A 42 16.16 5.38 -4.45
CA LEU A 42 16.37 4.97 -5.83
C LEU A 42 15.05 4.62 -6.51
N PHE A 43 14.17 3.86 -5.86
CA PHE A 43 12.86 3.52 -6.41
C PHE A 43 12.06 4.76 -6.82
N ARG A 44 12.14 5.84 -6.03
CA ARG A 44 11.47 7.12 -6.31
C ARG A 44 12.17 7.98 -7.35
N SER A 45 13.45 7.72 -7.66
CA SER A 45 14.18 8.44 -8.72
C SER A 45 13.91 7.89 -10.13
N ALA A 46 12.95 6.96 -10.26
CA ALA A 46 12.41 6.53 -11.55
C ALA A 46 12.04 7.73 -12.42
N LYS A 47 12.36 7.65 -13.72
CA LYS A 47 11.98 8.63 -14.74
C LYS A 47 11.34 7.92 -15.92
N LEU A 48 10.35 8.57 -16.52
CA LEU A 48 9.74 8.13 -17.77
C LEU A 48 10.57 8.70 -18.92
N GLU A 49 10.94 7.84 -19.85
CA GLU A 49 11.58 8.25 -21.10
C GLU A 49 10.47 8.57 -22.12
N GLU A 50 10.38 9.84 -22.55
CA GLU A 50 9.28 10.31 -23.41
C GLU A 50 9.31 9.70 -24.83
N ASP A 51 10.46 9.26 -25.31
CA ASP A 51 10.56 8.70 -26.66
C ASP A 51 10.09 7.25 -26.73
N THR A 52 10.49 6.45 -25.74
CA THR A 52 10.26 5.00 -25.69
C THR A 52 9.07 4.60 -24.81
N GLY A 53 8.69 5.46 -23.85
CA GLY A 53 7.75 5.13 -22.79
C GLY A 53 8.35 4.24 -21.69
N ASN A 54 9.66 4.00 -21.71
CA ASN A 54 10.34 3.16 -20.73
C ASN A 54 10.46 3.85 -19.37
N ILE A 55 10.49 3.06 -18.30
CA ILE A 55 10.82 3.57 -16.97
C ILE A 55 12.27 3.22 -16.65
N ARG A 56 13.07 4.27 -16.45
CA ARG A 56 14.50 4.18 -16.18
C ARG A 56 14.82 4.67 -14.77
N TRP A 57 15.68 3.94 -14.09
CA TRP A 57 16.24 4.29 -12.79
C TRP A 57 17.67 4.79 -12.93
N GLU A 58 18.13 5.59 -11.97
CA GLU A 58 19.49 6.17 -11.98
C GLU A 58 20.60 5.13 -11.88
N ASN A 59 20.31 3.93 -11.37
CA ASN A 59 21.25 2.81 -11.32
C ASN A 59 21.42 2.09 -12.68
N GLY A 60 20.78 2.58 -13.75
CA GLY A 60 20.86 1.98 -15.08
C GLY A 60 19.88 0.85 -15.32
N ILE A 61 19.03 0.50 -14.34
CA ILE A 61 17.92 -0.41 -14.57
C ILE A 61 16.89 0.27 -15.47
N ASN A 62 16.50 -0.42 -16.53
CA ASN A 62 15.51 0.03 -17.49
C ASN A 62 14.47 -1.07 -17.68
N PHE A 63 13.19 -0.71 -17.67
CA PHE A 63 12.09 -1.64 -17.91
C PHE A 63 11.24 -1.21 -19.09
N ASP A 64 10.99 -2.17 -19.98
CA ASP A 64 10.06 -2.05 -21.09
C ASP A 64 8.61 -2.03 -20.58
N PRO A 65 7.76 -1.11 -21.07
CA PRO A 65 6.32 -1.10 -20.84
C PRO A 65 5.65 -2.47 -20.98
N ALA A 66 6.04 -3.28 -21.96
CA ALA A 66 5.44 -4.59 -22.20
C ALA A 66 5.71 -5.55 -21.03
N CYS A 67 6.96 -5.61 -20.55
CA CYS A 67 7.32 -6.43 -19.41
C CYS A 67 6.62 -5.97 -18.12
N LEU A 68 6.52 -4.65 -17.92
CA LEU A 68 5.80 -4.09 -16.78
C LEU A 68 4.31 -4.40 -16.84
N TYR A 69 3.71 -4.38 -18.02
CA TYR A 69 2.32 -4.74 -18.21
C TYR A 69 2.06 -6.20 -17.86
N GLU A 70 2.88 -7.14 -18.35
CA GLU A 70 2.73 -8.57 -18.05
C GLU A 70 2.92 -8.91 -16.57
N ALA A 71 3.85 -8.23 -15.90
CA ALA A 71 4.13 -8.47 -14.49
C ALA A 71 3.15 -7.77 -13.53
N SER A 72 2.31 -6.85 -14.02
CA SER A 72 1.45 -6.02 -13.18
C SER A 72 0.03 -6.56 -13.04
N ASP A 73 -0.58 -6.27 -11.90
CA ASP A 73 -1.97 -6.57 -11.62
C ASP A 73 -2.87 -5.41 -12.10
N ASP A 74 -4.10 -5.73 -12.52
CA ASP A 74 -5.14 -4.72 -12.76
C ASP A 74 -5.50 -4.01 -11.44
N LEU A 75 -5.40 -2.68 -11.45
CA LEU A 75 -5.67 -1.86 -10.26
C LEU A 75 -7.11 -2.06 -9.75
N ASP A 76 -8.08 -2.17 -10.66
CA ASP A 76 -9.49 -2.36 -10.30
C ASP A 76 -9.72 -3.70 -9.60
N GLU A 77 -9.06 -4.76 -10.07
CA GLU A 77 -9.11 -6.06 -9.41
C GLU A 77 -8.50 -6.02 -8.03
N VAL A 78 -7.34 -5.37 -7.87
CA VAL A 78 -6.66 -5.25 -6.58
C VAL A 78 -7.54 -4.51 -5.57
N VAL A 79 -8.18 -3.41 -5.99
CA VAL A 79 -9.11 -2.65 -5.14
C VAL A 79 -10.34 -3.49 -4.77
N LYS A 80 -10.93 -4.22 -5.73
CA LYS A 80 -12.06 -5.14 -5.47
C LYS A 80 -11.69 -6.23 -4.46
N ARG A 81 -10.49 -6.82 -4.56
CA ARG A 81 -9.97 -7.82 -3.60
C ARG A 81 -9.82 -7.24 -2.20
N GLN A 82 -9.38 -5.99 -2.06
CA GLN A 82 -9.27 -5.32 -0.76
C GLN A 82 -10.64 -5.03 -0.13
N LYS A 83 -11.62 -4.58 -0.92
CA LYS A 83 -12.99 -4.33 -0.45
C LYS A 83 -13.64 -5.60 0.14
N LYS A 84 -13.44 -6.76 -0.48
CA LYS A 84 -13.96 -8.06 0.03
C LYS A 84 -13.40 -8.46 1.40
N ARG A 85 -12.20 -7.98 1.77
CA ARG A 85 -11.53 -8.37 3.02
C ARG A 85 -11.98 -7.57 4.24
N VAL A 86 -12.59 -6.40 4.05
CA VAL A 86 -13.09 -5.59 5.18
C VAL A 86 -14.40 -6.21 5.67
N LYS A 87 -14.30 -7.16 6.60
CA LYS A 87 -15.47 -7.57 7.38
C LYS A 87 -15.98 -6.31 8.11
N PRO A 88 -17.27 -5.96 8.02
CA PRO A 88 -17.81 -4.85 8.79
C PRO A 88 -17.48 -5.11 10.27
N ARG A 89 -16.92 -4.11 10.95
CA ARG A 89 -16.70 -4.23 12.40
C ARG A 89 -18.07 -4.47 13.02
N LYS A 90 -18.22 -5.58 13.74
CA LYS A 90 -19.42 -5.80 14.55
C LYS A 90 -19.46 -4.68 15.58
N VAL A 91 -20.38 -3.73 15.42
CA VAL A 91 -20.68 -2.74 16.45
C VAL A 91 -21.44 -3.49 17.53
N THR A 92 -20.73 -4.06 18.49
CA THR A 92 -21.34 -4.61 19.70
C THR A 92 -21.59 -3.45 20.64
N ARG A 93 -22.87 -3.20 20.97
CA ARG A 93 -23.20 -2.35 22.12
C ARG A 93 -22.48 -2.94 23.33
N LEU A 94 -21.75 -2.11 24.06
CA LEU A 94 -21.24 -2.50 25.36
C LEU A 94 -22.46 -2.76 26.26
N PRO A 95 -22.45 -3.83 27.07
CA PRO A 95 -23.54 -4.06 28.02
C PRO A 95 -23.63 -2.88 28.99
N ASP A 96 -24.83 -2.60 29.49
CA ASP A 96 -25.10 -1.44 30.35
C ASP A 96 -24.24 -1.42 31.64
N ASN A 97 -23.69 -2.58 32.02
CA ASN A 97 -22.81 -2.76 33.18
C ASN A 97 -21.31 -2.70 32.83
N TYR A 98 -20.93 -2.31 31.61
CA TYR A 98 -19.53 -2.27 31.21
C TYR A 98 -18.76 -1.19 31.99
N LYS A 99 -17.77 -1.62 32.78
CA LYS A 99 -16.77 -0.72 33.38
C LYS A 99 -15.49 -0.76 32.55
N SER A 100 -15.05 0.41 32.09
CA SER A 100 -13.75 0.53 31.43
C SER A 100 -12.61 0.23 32.42
N LYS A 101 -11.43 -0.16 31.92
CA LYS A 101 -10.24 -0.38 32.77
C LYS A 101 -9.93 0.85 33.63
N ILE A 102 -10.08 2.04 33.05
CA ILE A 102 -9.86 3.33 33.72
C ILE A 102 -10.88 3.51 34.87
N THR A 103 -12.15 3.17 34.64
CA THR A 103 -13.19 3.24 35.67
C THR A 103 -12.85 2.32 36.85
N ILE A 104 -12.36 1.11 36.57
CA ILE A 104 -11.97 0.13 37.61
C ILE A 104 -10.76 0.63 38.41
N GLU A 105 -9.76 1.20 37.74
CA GLU A 105 -8.57 1.77 38.41
C GLU A 105 -8.92 2.97 39.28
N ASN A 106 -9.77 3.88 38.80
CA ASN A 106 -10.22 5.03 39.58
C ASN A 106 -11.02 4.60 40.82
N GLU A 107 -11.90 3.60 40.70
CA GLU A 107 -12.62 3.05 41.86
C GLU A 107 -11.67 2.47 42.91
N LYS A 108 -10.59 1.79 42.49
CA LYS A 108 -9.56 1.28 43.41
C LYS A 108 -8.81 2.40 44.12
N LEU A 109 -8.40 3.44 43.38
CA LEU A 109 -7.72 4.60 43.95
C LEU A 109 -8.61 5.36 44.94
N ILE A 110 -9.89 5.52 44.62
CA ILE A 110 -10.85 6.17 45.52
C ILE A 110 -11.03 5.38 46.82
N LYS A 111 -11.08 4.04 46.76
CA LYS A 111 -11.15 3.19 47.96
C LYS A 111 -9.90 3.35 48.83
N LEU A 112 -8.72 3.34 48.22
CA LEU A 112 -7.44 3.55 48.92
C LEU A 112 -7.36 4.92 49.61
N ILE A 113 -7.92 5.96 49.01
CA ILE A 113 -7.95 7.31 49.59
C ILE A 113 -8.98 7.42 50.72
N ARG A 114 -10.10 6.67 50.64
CA ARG A 114 -11.19 6.73 51.62
C ARG A 114 -10.97 5.89 52.88
N GLY A 115 -10.00 4.97 52.87
CA GLY A 115 -9.63 4.21 54.06
C GLY A 115 -10.60 3.09 54.45
N ASP A 116 -11.31 2.50 53.47
CA ASP A 116 -12.07 1.24 53.62
C ASP A 116 -11.22 0.02 53.24
#